data_AF-A0A0U1CYA9-F1
#
_entry.id   AF-A0A0U1CYA9-F1
#
_cell.length_a   1.000
_cell.length_b   1.000
_cell.length_c   1.000
_cell.angle_alpha   90.00
_cell.angle_beta   90.00
_cell.angle_gamma   90.00
#
_symmetry.space_group_name_H-M   'P 1'
#
loop_
_entity.id
_entity.type
_entity.pdbx_description
1 polymer ?
#
loop_
_entity_poly.entity_id
_entity_poly.type
_entity_poly.pdbx_seq_one_letter_code
_entity_poly.pdbx_strand_id
1 'polypeptide(L)'
;MRPNRYALAMSTGRPLDADVFALHDCDNPICVKISPPESVRQHVVSGTQSENMLRMGRGRRGGGRPSIRGLGREARRERSVALRDAVRDGWDAEAVREALLGVHPRLF
;
A
#
# COMPACT_ATOMS: atom_id res chain seq x y z
N MET A 1 5.58 5.81 13.84
CA MET A 1 4.73 7.02 13.73
C MET A 1 3.64 6.78 12.67
N ARG A 2 2.44 7.36 12.79
CA ARG A 2 1.33 7.24 11.82
C ARG A 2 1.08 8.60 11.12
N PRO A 3 1.80 8.92 10.01
CA PRO A 3 1.81 10.26 9.44
C PRO A 3 0.44 10.76 8.99
N ASN A 4 -0.37 9.90 8.39
CA ASN A 4 -1.73 10.21 7.96
C ASN A 4 -2.65 10.61 9.12
N ARG A 5 -2.56 9.90 10.26
CA ARG A 5 -3.33 10.22 11.46
C ARG A 5 -2.89 11.56 12.06
N TYR A 6 -1.59 11.84 12.04
CA TYR A 6 -1.05 13.12 12.50
C TYR A 6 -1.55 14.27 11.63
N ALA A 7 -1.48 14.15 10.29
CA ALA A 7 -1.99 15.16 9.37
C ALA A 7 -3.49 15.44 9.57
N LEU A 8 -4.28 14.39 9.79
CA LEU A 8 -5.72 14.53 10.04
C LEU A 8 -6.00 15.25 11.36
N ALA A 9 -5.30 14.91 12.45
CA ALA A 9 -5.41 15.62 13.74
C ALA A 9 -5.02 17.11 13.63
N MET A 10 -3.96 17.41 12.86
CA MET A 10 -3.54 18.79 12.60
C MET A 10 -4.61 19.58 11.85
N SER A 11 -5.31 18.96 10.90
CA SER A 11 -6.35 19.65 10.12
C SER A 11 -7.60 20.00 10.92
N THR A 12 -7.91 19.23 11.97
CA THR A 12 -9.07 19.47 12.85
C THR A 12 -8.72 20.32 14.07
N GLY A 13 -7.43 20.64 14.26
CA GLY A 13 -6.91 21.35 15.43
C GLY A 13 -7.09 20.59 16.76
N ARG A 14 -7.40 19.29 16.70
CA ARG A 14 -7.73 18.49 17.90
C ARG A 14 -7.17 17.06 17.78
N PRO A 15 -6.78 16.43 18.91
CA PRO A 15 -6.44 15.01 18.92
C PRO A 15 -7.59 14.16 18.37
N LEU A 16 -7.26 13.09 17.65
CA LEU A 16 -8.24 12.10 17.21
C LEU A 16 -8.44 11.05 18.29
N ASP A 17 -9.70 10.70 18.55
CA ASP A 17 -10.07 9.60 19.43
C ASP A 17 -9.53 8.26 18.92
N ALA A 18 -9.31 7.32 19.84
CA ALA A 18 -8.61 6.06 19.55
C ALA A 18 -9.31 5.21 18.47
N ASP A 19 -10.62 5.33 18.36
CA ASP A 19 -11.50 4.63 17.43
C ASP A 19 -11.65 5.31 16.07
N VAL A 20 -11.19 6.56 15.91
CA VAL A 20 -11.16 7.26 14.62
C VAL A 20 -9.99 6.75 13.78
N PHE A 21 -10.23 6.30 12.56
CA PHE A 21 -9.21 5.89 11.60
C PHE A 21 -8.97 6.99 10.56
N ALA A 22 -7.69 7.18 10.20
CA ALA A 22 -7.30 8.00 9.05
C ALA A 22 -7.27 7.10 7.80
N LEU A 23 -8.36 7.12 7.05
CA LEU A 23 -8.58 6.25 5.89
C LEU A 23 -8.03 6.88 4.61
N HIS A 24 -7.45 6.05 3.74
CA HIS A 24 -6.99 6.49 2.42
C HIS A 24 -8.08 6.27 1.38
N ASP A 25 -8.67 7.35 0.90
CA ASP A 25 -9.56 7.33 -0.27
C ASP A 25 -8.76 7.33 -1.59
N CYS A 26 -7.49 7.74 -1.51
CA CYS A 26 -6.53 7.69 -2.61
C CYS A 26 -5.87 6.33 -2.82
N ASP A 27 -6.09 5.34 -1.92
CA ASP A 27 -5.42 4.03 -1.93
C ASP A 27 -3.89 4.06 -1.89
N ASN A 28 -3.29 5.22 -1.57
CA ASN A 28 -1.86 5.39 -1.46
C ASN A 28 -1.45 5.50 0.03
N PRO A 29 -0.84 4.47 0.63
CA PRO A 29 -0.58 4.41 2.07
C PRO A 29 0.46 5.42 2.57
N ILE A 30 1.31 5.97 1.69
CA ILE A 30 2.27 7.02 2.06
C ILE A 30 1.67 8.43 1.96
N CYS A 31 0.45 8.58 1.42
CA CYS A 31 -0.17 9.88 1.22
C CYS A 31 -0.67 10.48 2.55
N VAL A 32 -0.30 11.74 2.82
CA VAL A 32 -0.73 12.49 4.02
C VAL A 32 -1.60 13.70 3.70
N LYS A 33 -2.03 13.85 2.44
CA LYS A 33 -2.77 15.01 1.96
C LYS A 33 -4.15 15.08 2.63
N ILE A 34 -4.44 16.21 3.26
CA ILE A 34 -5.79 16.60 3.65
C ILE A 34 -6.35 17.45 2.52
N SER A 35 -7.40 16.96 1.87
CA SER A 35 -8.06 17.67 0.79
C SER A 35 -9.07 18.67 1.38
N PRO A 36 -9.18 19.88 0.81
CA PRO A 36 -10.33 20.74 1.06
C PRO A 36 -11.66 20.02 0.74
N PRO A 37 -12.77 20.35 1.43
CA PRO A 37 -14.07 19.69 1.23
C PRO A 37 -14.56 19.69 -0.22
N GLU A 38 -14.27 20.75 -0.97
CA GLU A 38 -14.63 20.97 -2.37
C GLU A 38 -13.76 20.19 -3.37
N SER A 39 -12.74 19.47 -2.89
CA SER A 39 -11.87 18.70 -3.77
C SER A 39 -12.64 17.56 -4.44
N VAL A 40 -12.47 17.44 -5.76
CA VAL A 40 -12.98 16.33 -6.58
C VAL A 40 -12.62 14.96 -6.01
N ARG A 41 -11.47 14.86 -5.32
CA ARG A 41 -11.03 13.65 -4.63
C ARG A 41 -10.49 13.95 -3.23
N GLN A 42 -10.96 13.17 -2.27
CA GLN A 42 -10.42 13.16 -0.93
C GLN A 42 -9.21 12.21 -0.86
N HIS A 43 -8.29 12.46 0.06
CA HIS A 43 -7.07 11.66 0.18
C HIS A 43 -7.01 10.93 1.52
N VAL A 44 -6.82 11.66 2.62
CA VAL A 44 -6.94 11.15 3.97
C VAL A 44 -8.22 11.70 4.59
N VAL A 45 -9.10 10.82 5.06
CA VAL A 45 -10.39 11.16 5.69
C VAL A 45 -10.54 10.47 7.04
N SER A 46 -11.29 11.07 7.96
CA SER A 46 -11.74 10.37 9.17
C SER A 46 -12.75 9.29 8.81
N GLY A 47 -12.70 8.18 9.53
CA GLY A 47 -13.73 7.14 9.48
C GLY A 47 -13.51 6.09 10.55
N THR A 48 -14.14 4.95 10.37
CA THR A 48 -14.17 3.82 11.31
C THR A 48 -13.50 2.59 10.71
N GLN A 49 -13.21 1.60 11.56
CA GLN A 49 -12.72 0.31 11.09
C GLN A 49 -13.75 -0.39 10.17
N SER A 50 -15.04 -0.30 10.48
CA SER A 50 -16.11 -0.90 9.67
C SER A 50 -16.19 -0.27 8.29
N GLU A 51 -16.10 1.06 8.16
CA GLU A 51 -16.02 1.75 6.87
C GLU A 51 -14.78 1.35 6.07
N ASN A 52 -13.63 1.19 6.74
CA ASN A 52 -12.43 0.66 6.11
C ASN A 52 -12.66 -0.74 5.55
N MET A 53 -13.29 -1.63 6.32
CA MET A 53 -13.58 -2.99 5.88
C MET A 53 -14.57 -3.03 4.72
N LEU A 54 -15.59 -2.17 4.71
CA LEU A 54 -16.51 -2.00 3.58
C LEU A 54 -15.79 -1.56 2.32
N ARG A 55 -14.87 -0.58 2.43
CA ARG A 55 -14.02 -0.13 1.32
C ARG A 55 -13.11 -1.25 0.80
N MET A 56 -12.46 -1.98 1.71
CA MET A 56 -11.62 -3.13 1.35
C MET A 56 -12.43 -4.22 0.65
N GLY A 57 -13.66 -4.50 1.11
CA GLY A 57 -14.60 -5.42 0.46
C GLY A 57 -14.95 -4.99 -0.96
N ARG A 58 -15.34 -3.72 -1.15
CA ARG A 58 -15.63 -3.14 -2.49
C ARG A 58 -14.43 -3.20 -3.42
N GLY A 59 -13.23 -2.93 -2.91
CA GLY A 59 -11.98 -3.02 -3.66
C GLY A 59 -11.49 -4.46 -3.91
N ARG A 60 -12.19 -5.48 -3.41
CA ARG A 60 -11.75 -6.89 -3.40
C ARG A 60 -10.38 -7.07 -2.72
N ARG A 61 -10.08 -6.21 -1.76
CA ARG A 61 -8.89 -6.23 -0.90
C ARG A 61 -9.19 -6.74 0.51
N GLY A 62 -10.45 -7.03 0.81
CA GLY A 62 -10.86 -7.75 2.02
C GLY A 62 -10.22 -9.15 2.00
N GLY A 63 -9.36 -9.43 2.96
CA GLY A 63 -8.64 -10.70 3.06
C GLY A 63 -9.59 -11.90 2.92
N GLY A 64 -9.14 -12.91 2.17
CA GLY A 64 -9.96 -14.09 1.84
C GLY A 64 -9.49 -14.80 0.56
N ARG A 65 -8.71 -14.12 -0.27
CA ARG A 65 -8.01 -14.73 -1.41
C ARG A 65 -6.54 -14.31 -1.36
N PRO A 66 -5.57 -15.24 -1.46
CA PRO A 66 -4.18 -14.88 -1.67
C PRO A 66 -4.13 -14.00 -2.93
N SER A 67 -3.61 -12.77 -2.82
CA SER A 67 -3.51 -11.84 -3.95
C SER A 67 -2.66 -12.38 -5.10
N ILE A 68 -1.88 -13.43 -4.83
CA ILE A 68 -1.07 -14.18 -5.79
C ILE A 68 -1.12 -15.65 -5.38
N ARG A 69 -1.70 -16.52 -6.23
CA ARG A 69 -1.46 -17.97 -6.15
C ARG A 69 -0.04 -18.22 -6.67
N GLY A 70 0.77 -18.90 -5.89
CA GLY A 70 2.15 -19.24 -6.26
C GLY A 70 3.17 -18.43 -5.47
N LEU A 71 4.09 -19.19 -4.87
CA LEU A 71 5.22 -18.77 -4.05
C LEU A 71 4.84 -18.31 -2.62
N GLY A 72 5.28 -19.09 -1.63
CA GLY A 72 5.09 -18.86 -0.20
C GLY A 72 5.75 -17.56 0.28
N ARG A 73 5.73 -17.30 1.60
CA ARG A 73 6.36 -16.10 2.19
C ARG A 73 7.86 -16.03 1.88
N GLU A 74 8.52 -17.18 1.88
CA GLU A 74 9.96 -17.33 1.61
C GLU A 74 10.34 -16.91 0.19
N ALA A 75 9.73 -17.49 -0.83
CA ALA A 75 9.99 -17.11 -2.22
C ALA A 75 9.64 -15.64 -2.55
N ARG A 76 8.72 -15.01 -1.80
CA ARG A 76 8.52 -13.54 -1.88
C ARG A 76 9.69 -12.77 -1.28
N ARG A 77 10.22 -13.23 -0.14
CA ARG A 77 11.40 -12.63 0.50
C ARG A 77 12.61 -12.76 -0.42
N GLU A 78 12.87 -13.94 -0.96
CA GLU A 78 13.98 -14.20 -1.89
C GLU A 78 13.93 -13.28 -3.11
N ARG A 79 12.78 -13.21 -3.78
CA ARG A 79 12.59 -12.28 -4.90
C ARG A 79 12.81 -10.81 -4.51
N SER A 80 12.36 -10.41 -3.31
CA SER A 80 12.55 -9.04 -2.83
C SER A 80 14.03 -8.74 -2.54
N VAL A 81 14.79 -9.73 -2.06
CA VAL A 81 16.24 -9.62 -1.85
C VAL A 81 16.96 -9.56 -3.19
N ALA A 82 16.65 -10.46 -4.12
CA ALA A 82 17.23 -10.48 -5.46
C ALA A 82 16.99 -9.15 -6.21
N LEU A 83 15.77 -8.59 -6.13
CA LEU A 83 15.46 -7.31 -6.75
C LEU A 83 16.25 -6.15 -6.13
N ARG A 84 16.45 -6.19 -4.79
CA ARG A 84 17.26 -5.18 -4.09
C ARG A 84 18.72 -5.24 -4.52
N ASP A 85 19.27 -6.45 -4.63
CA ASP A 85 20.66 -6.63 -5.03
C ASP A 85 20.87 -6.23 -6.50
N ALA A 86 19.91 -6.53 -7.38
CA ALA A 86 19.94 -6.15 -8.79
C ALA A 86 19.98 -4.64 -9.05
N VAL A 87 19.46 -3.82 -8.12
CA VAL A 87 19.44 -2.35 -8.26
C VAL A 87 20.46 -1.64 -7.36
N ARG A 88 21.29 -2.40 -6.63
CA ARG A 88 22.22 -1.85 -5.63
C ARG A 88 23.23 -0.89 -6.24
N ASP A 89 23.73 -1.22 -7.42
CA ASP A 89 24.80 -0.49 -8.12
C ASP A 89 24.27 0.37 -9.27
N GLY A 90 22.96 0.62 -9.32
CA GLY A 90 22.29 1.36 -10.38
C GLY A 90 21.22 0.55 -11.09
N TRP A 91 20.57 1.15 -12.08
CA TRP A 91 19.51 0.49 -12.82
C TRP A 91 20.08 -0.41 -13.93
N ASP A 92 19.95 -1.72 -13.75
CA ASP A 92 20.16 -2.73 -14.79
C ASP A 92 18.81 -3.39 -15.12
N ALA A 93 18.27 -3.08 -16.30
CA ALA A 93 16.98 -3.59 -16.73
C ALA A 93 16.97 -5.12 -16.86
N GLU A 94 18.11 -5.72 -17.20
CA GLU A 94 18.25 -7.16 -17.35
C GLU A 94 18.28 -7.85 -15.99
N ALA A 95 19.13 -7.37 -15.07
CA ALA A 95 19.20 -7.91 -13.71
C ALA A 95 17.86 -7.79 -12.97
N VAL A 96 17.14 -6.68 -13.16
CA VAL A 96 15.79 -6.49 -12.62
C VAL A 96 14.80 -7.50 -13.23
N ARG A 97 14.85 -7.72 -14.54
CA ARG A 97 13.99 -8.69 -15.23
C ARG A 97 14.24 -10.11 -14.73
N GLU A 98 15.49 -10.52 -14.58
CA GLU A 98 15.89 -11.81 -14.00
C GLU A 98 15.41 -11.97 -12.55
N ALA A 99 15.58 -10.94 -11.72
CA ALA A 99 15.11 -10.96 -10.34
C ALA A 99 13.57 -11.06 -10.22
N LEU A 100 12.82 -10.48 -11.17
CA LEU A 100 11.36 -10.53 -11.20
C LEU A 100 10.83 -11.89 -11.68
N LEU A 101 11.44 -12.46 -12.72
CA LEU A 101 11.00 -13.71 -13.36
C LEU A 101 11.50 -14.96 -12.62
N GLY A 102 12.64 -14.89 -11.92
CA GLY A 102 13.24 -16.04 -11.25
C GLY A 102 13.47 -17.23 -12.20
N VAL A 103 13.35 -18.46 -11.68
CA VAL A 103 13.55 -19.71 -12.45
C VAL A 103 12.32 -20.13 -13.29
N HIS A 104 11.34 -19.24 -13.47
CA HIS A 104 10.13 -19.59 -14.20
C HIS A 104 10.42 -19.77 -15.70
N PRO A 105 9.79 -20.77 -16.36
CA PRO A 105 9.97 -20.98 -17.78
C PRO A 105 9.56 -19.74 -18.56
N ARG A 106 10.44 -19.31 -19.47
CA ARG A 106 10.18 -18.23 -20.41
C ARG A 106 9.41 -18.82 -21.58
N LEU A 107 8.32 -18.17 -21.97
CA LEU A 107 7.76 -18.37 -23.30
C LEU A 107 8.56 -17.48 -24.25
N PHE A 108 9.07 -18.08 -25.32
CA PHE A 108 9.77 -17.40 -26.41
C PHE A 108 8.82 -16.44 -27.13
#